data_AF-A0A916VP60-F1
#
_entry.id   AF-A0A916VP60-F1
#
_cell.length_a   1.000
_cell.length_b   1.000
_cell.length_c   1.000
_cell.angle_alpha   90.00
_cell.angle_beta   90.00
_cell.angle_gamma   90.00
#
_symmetry.space_group_name_H-M   'P 1'
#
loop_
_entity.id
_entity.type
_entity.pdbx_description
1 polymer ?
#
loop_
_entity_poly.entity_id
_entity_poly.type
_entity_poly.pdbx_seq_one_letter_code
_entity_poly.pdbx_strand_id
1 'polypeptide(L)'
;MKLSTQQLLLQPQPQVRLLGFNNQVARIAVSSDKWQKMVMSKVASIEAGFEKVFKTAVKVKVEVTNTKGKNQSVSENIYPNNSKRERNITNYEKHQETSNYEDEIVENEP
;
A
#
# COMPACT_ATOMS: atom_id res chain seq x y z
N MET A 1 16.17 20.31 -15.17
CA MET A 1 14.90 20.71 -14.52
C MET A 1 14.96 20.34 -13.05
N LYS A 2 14.77 21.30 -12.13
CA LYS A 2 14.60 21.02 -10.69
C LYS A 2 13.10 20.85 -10.42
N LEU A 3 12.69 19.68 -9.94
CA LEU A 3 11.33 19.45 -9.46
C LEU A 3 11.17 20.16 -8.10
N SER A 4 10.04 20.84 -7.90
CA SER A 4 9.68 21.38 -6.60
C SER A 4 9.37 20.25 -5.61
N THR A 5 9.51 20.51 -4.30
CA THR A 5 9.18 19.54 -3.24
C THR A 5 7.74 19.05 -3.35
N GLN A 6 6.81 19.92 -3.74
CA GLN A 6 5.40 19.55 -3.96
C GLN A 6 5.24 18.59 -5.16
N GLN A 7 5.96 18.82 -6.25
CA GLN A 7 5.95 17.91 -7.41
C GLN A 7 6.59 16.54 -7.12
N LEU A 8 7.53 16.47 -6.17
CA LEU A 8 8.08 15.21 -5.68
C LEU A 8 7.05 14.41 -4.87
N LEU A 9 6.20 15.10 -4.10
CA LEU A 9 5.11 14.48 -3.34
C LEU A 9 3.94 14.02 -4.21
N LEU A 10 3.69 14.71 -5.32
CA LEU A 10 2.63 14.39 -6.29
C LEU A 10 2.99 13.25 -7.26
N GLN A 11 4.17 12.63 -7.13
CA GLN A 11 4.49 11.49 -7.98
C GLN A 11 3.54 10.32 -7.66
N PRO A 12 2.90 9.72 -8.69
CA PRO A 12 1.91 8.67 -8.50
C PRO A 12 2.43 7.47 -7.70
N GLN A 13 3.75 7.23 -7.73
CA GLN A 13 4.42 6.23 -6.92
C GLN A 13 5.73 6.79 -6.36
N PRO A 14 5.95 6.70 -5.03
CA PRO A 14 7.23 7.07 -4.45
C PRO A 14 8.33 6.17 -5.02
N GLN A 15 9.42 6.77 -5.49
CA GLN A 15 10.55 6.06 -6.09
C GLN A 15 11.35 5.23 -5.07
N VAL A 16 11.26 5.61 -3.79
CA VAL A 16 11.92 5.00 -2.65
C VAL A 16 10.93 4.95 -1.49
N ARG A 17 10.78 3.80 -0.82
CA ARG A 17 9.86 3.63 0.32
C ARG A 17 10.51 2.78 1.42
N LEU A 18 10.36 3.18 2.68
CA LEU A 18 10.72 2.31 3.81
C LEU A 18 9.65 1.22 3.97
N LEU A 19 10.07 -0.05 3.85
CA LEU A 19 9.20 -1.22 4.00
C LEU A 19 9.06 -1.65 5.46
N GLY A 20 10.10 -1.46 6.26
CA GLY A 20 10.10 -1.88 7.66
C GLY A 20 11.44 -1.64 8.32
N PHE A 21 11.43 -1.66 9.65
CA PHE A 21 12.59 -1.42 10.49
C PHE A 21 12.51 -2.26 11.76
N ASN A 22 13.60 -2.90 12.17
CA ASN A 22 13.67 -3.72 13.38
C ASN A 22 14.95 -3.51 14.21
N ASN A 23 15.30 -2.27 14.58
CA ASN A 23 16.46 -1.89 15.42
C ASN A 23 17.86 -2.36 14.98
N GLN A 24 17.94 -3.23 13.97
CA GLN A 24 19.15 -3.81 13.40
C GLN A 24 19.12 -3.72 11.88
N VAL A 25 17.93 -3.81 11.26
CA VAL A 25 17.77 -3.77 9.80
C VAL A 25 16.66 -2.79 9.41
N ALA A 26 16.95 -1.94 8.43
CA ALA A 26 15.96 -1.14 7.71
C ALA A 26 15.82 -1.67 6.27
N ARG A 27 14.60 -2.00 5.86
CA ARG A 27 14.29 -2.49 4.51
C ARG A 27 13.73 -1.36 3.66
N ILE A 28 14.34 -1.08 2.51
CA ILE A 28 13.96 0.01 1.61
C ILE A 28 13.60 -0.58 0.25
N ALA A 29 12.40 -0.29 -0.23
CA ALA A 29 11.97 -0.57 -1.59
C ALA A 29 12.35 0.56 -2.53
N VAL A 30 12.77 0.22 -3.75
CA VAL A 30 13.02 1.15 -4.85
C VAL A 30 12.30 0.71 -6.12
N SER A 31 11.93 1.67 -6.96
CA SER A 31 11.14 1.42 -8.18
C SER A 31 11.94 0.86 -9.37
N SER A 32 13.28 0.94 -9.34
CA SER A 32 14.15 0.49 -10.45
C SER A 32 15.61 0.30 -10.03
N ASP A 33 16.39 -0.40 -10.85
CA ASP A 33 17.83 -0.60 -10.65
C ASP A 33 18.62 0.71 -10.63
N LYS A 34 18.16 1.73 -11.37
CA LYS A 34 18.77 3.07 -11.33
C LYS A 34 18.67 3.67 -9.92
N TRP A 35 17.50 3.53 -9.30
CA TRP A 35 17.30 3.96 -7.92
C TRP A 35 18.04 3.08 -6.93
N GLN A 36 18.12 1.77 -7.17
CA GLN A 36 18.93 0.87 -6.34
C GLN A 36 20.39 1.33 -6.29
N LYS A 37 21.02 1.57 -7.46
CA LYS A 37 22.41 2.07 -7.54
C LYS A 37 22.59 3.39 -6.79
N MET A 38 21.62 4.29 -6.89
CA MET A 38 21.65 5.59 -6.22
C MET A 38 21.49 5.50 -4.70
N VAL A 39 20.63 4.60 -4.22
CA VAL A 39 20.45 4.37 -2.77
C VAL A 39 21.67 3.66 -2.20
N MET A 40 22.20 2.65 -2.91
CA MET A 40 23.40 1.92 -2.50
C MET A 40 24.63 2.84 -2.40
N SER A 41 24.79 3.82 -3.27
CA SER A 41 25.89 4.79 -3.17
C SER A 41 25.78 5.74 -1.97
N LYS A 42 24.61 5.78 -1.31
CA LYS A 42 24.33 6.61 -0.12
C LYS A 42 24.07 5.77 1.13
N VAL A 43 24.28 4.45 1.08
CA VAL A 43 23.85 3.53 2.13
C VAL A 43 24.46 3.88 3.49
N ALA A 44 25.75 4.21 3.55
CA ALA A 44 26.43 4.59 4.79
C ALA A 44 25.83 5.87 5.41
N SER A 45 25.45 6.85 4.60
CA SER A 45 24.80 8.07 5.09
C SER A 45 23.39 7.79 5.62
N ILE A 46 22.68 6.85 4.98
CA ILE A 46 21.35 6.43 5.43
C ILE A 46 21.48 5.68 6.77
N GLU A 47 22.40 4.73 6.87
CA GLU A 47 22.69 3.97 8.11
C GLU A 47 23.08 4.90 9.26
N ALA A 48 23.98 5.86 9.04
CA ALA A 48 24.34 6.87 10.03
C ALA A 48 23.13 7.74 10.46
N GLY A 49 22.20 8.01 9.54
CA GLY A 49 20.94 8.68 9.83
C GLY A 49 20.06 7.87 10.78
N PHE A 50 19.91 6.57 10.52
CA PHE A 50 19.21 5.66 11.43
C PHE A 50 19.89 5.60 12.80
N GLU A 51 21.21 5.45 12.85
CA GLU A 51 21.95 5.40 14.10
C GLU A 51 21.80 6.70 14.92
N LYS A 52 21.82 7.85 14.25
CA LYS A 52 21.62 9.15 14.92
C LYS A 52 20.24 9.27 15.58
N VAL A 53 19.19 8.76 14.93
CA VAL A 53 17.80 8.84 15.39
C VAL A 53 17.49 7.77 16.43
N PHE A 54 17.86 6.53 16.16
CA PHE A 54 17.48 5.36 16.97
C PHE A 54 18.56 4.94 17.98
N LYS A 55 19.73 5.60 17.98
CA LYS A 55 20.87 5.32 18.89
C LYS A 55 21.35 3.87 18.86
N THR A 56 21.16 3.20 17.72
CA THR A 56 21.53 1.81 17.49
C THR A 56 22.11 1.66 16.08
N ALA A 57 23.09 0.78 15.91
CA ALA A 57 23.65 0.49 14.60
C ALA A 57 22.61 -0.26 13.75
N VAL A 58 22.29 0.28 12.57
CA VAL A 58 21.28 -0.28 11.66
C VAL A 58 21.92 -0.56 10.31
N LYS A 59 21.68 -1.75 9.77
CA LYS A 59 22.04 -2.13 8.40
C LYS A 59 20.89 -1.86 7.45
N VAL A 60 21.18 -1.31 6.27
CA VAL A 60 20.16 -1.06 5.24
C VAL A 60 20.15 -2.19 4.22
N LYS A 61 18.95 -2.71 3.92
CA LYS A 61 18.69 -3.65 2.83
C LYS A 61 17.83 -2.97 1.77
N VAL A 62 18.26 -3.01 0.52
CA VAL A 62 17.57 -2.37 -0.61
C VAL A 62 16.98 -3.44 -1.52
N GLU A 63 15.70 -3.34 -1.83
CA GLU A 63 14.92 -4.27 -2.65
C GLU A 63 14.29 -3.53 -3.83
N VAL A 64 14.40 -4.07 -5.05
CA VAL A 64 13.76 -3.49 -6.23
C VAL A 64 12.35 -4.07 -6.36
N THR A 65 11.34 -3.24 -6.15
CA THR A 65 9.93 -3.63 -6.33
C THR A 65 9.46 -3.17 -7.70
N ASN A 66 9.29 -4.12 -8.62
CA ASN A 66 8.65 -3.85 -9.90
C ASN A 66 7.13 -3.82 -9.67
N THR A 67 6.51 -2.63 -9.76
CA THR A 67 5.07 -2.45 -9.54
C THR A 67 4.19 -3.04 -10.65
N LYS A 68 4.77 -3.71 -11.66
CA LYS A 68 4.04 -4.32 -12.78
C LYS A 68 3.45 -5.71 -12.53
N GLY A 69 3.47 -6.26 -11.32
CA GLY A 69 2.75 -7.50 -11.11
C GLY A 69 2.85 -8.07 -9.72
N LYS A 70 1.69 -8.45 -9.20
CA LYS A 70 1.40 -9.19 -7.98
C LYS A 70 1.13 -8.30 -6.76
N ASN A 71 -0.16 -8.14 -6.50
CA ASN A 71 -0.70 -8.22 -5.15
C ASN A 71 -0.12 -9.48 -4.48
N GLN A 72 1.08 -9.38 -3.91
CA GLN A 72 1.52 -10.36 -2.93
C GLN A 72 0.82 -9.95 -1.65
N SER A 73 -0.27 -10.66 -1.32
CA SER A 73 -0.86 -10.65 0.00
C SER A 73 0.23 -11.08 1.00
N VAL A 74 0.92 -10.10 1.58
CA VAL A 74 1.67 -10.35 2.80
C VAL A 74 0.60 -10.45 3.87
N SER A 75 0.33 -11.67 4.30
CA SER A 75 -0.45 -11.92 5.51
C SER A 75 0.30 -11.28 6.69
N GLU A 76 -0.04 -10.04 7.01
CA GLU A 76 0.28 -9.43 8.30
C GLU A 76 -0.50 -10.18 9.36
N ASN A 77 0.14 -11.13 10.04
CA ASN A 77 -0.44 -11.68 11.26
C ASN A 77 0.62 -12.19 12.22
N ILE A 78 1.32 -11.26 12.91
CA ILE A 78 1.94 -11.57 14.20
C ILE A 78 1.80 -10.34 15.12
N TYR A 79 0.59 -10.11 15.63
CA TYR A 79 0.37 -9.69 17.01
C TYR A 79 -0.97 -10.29 17.47
N PRO A 80 -1.03 -11.13 18.51
CA PRO A 80 -2.28 -11.50 19.11
C PRO A 80 -2.60 -10.46 20.18
N ASN A 81 -3.54 -9.55 19.93
CA ASN A 81 -4.25 -8.90 21.04
C ASN A 81 -5.68 -8.49 20.65
N ASN A 82 -6.60 -9.38 21.04
CA ASN A 82 -7.96 -9.13 21.54
C ASN A 82 -8.64 -7.78 21.21
N SER A 83 -9.27 -7.71 20.04
CA SER A 83 -10.57 -7.03 19.98
C SER A 83 -11.51 -7.84 19.12
N LYS A 84 -12.55 -8.40 19.75
CA LYS A 84 -13.69 -9.00 19.06
C LYS A 84 -14.26 -7.94 18.12
N ARG A 85 -13.97 -8.06 16.82
CA ARG A 85 -14.76 -7.40 15.79
C ARG A 85 -15.34 -8.48 14.89
N GLU A 86 -16.66 -8.57 14.98
CA GLU A 86 -17.50 -9.63 14.48
C GLU A 86 -17.34 -9.83 12.97
N ARG A 87 -17.42 -11.11 12.60
CA ARG A 87 -17.54 -11.59 11.23
C ARG A 87 -18.91 -11.16 10.73
N ASN A 88 -18.98 -10.46 9.62
CA ASN A 88 -20.13 -10.52 8.71
C ASN A 88 -19.58 -10.75 7.31
N ILE A 89 -19.37 -12.03 7.00
CA ILE A 89 -19.32 -12.52 5.64
C ILE A 89 -20.77 -12.76 5.25
N THR A 90 -21.29 -12.00 4.30
CA THR A 90 -22.48 -12.41 3.54
C THR A 90 -22.22 -12.12 2.07
N ASN A 91 -21.69 -13.14 1.40
CA ASN A 91 -21.92 -13.34 -0.02
C ASN A 91 -23.42 -13.59 -0.19
N TYR A 92 -24.12 -12.73 -0.92
CA TYR A 92 -25.36 -13.10 -1.58
C TYR A 92 -25.33 -12.53 -3.00
N GLU A 93 -25.18 -13.44 -3.96
CA GLU A 93 -25.67 -13.27 -5.32
C GLU A 93 -27.11 -12.76 -5.29
N LYS A 94 -27.38 -11.63 -5.95
CA LYS A 94 -28.71 -11.36 -6.52
C LYS A 94 -28.60 -10.28 -7.59
N HIS A 95 -28.28 -10.68 -8.81
CA HIS A 95 -28.66 -9.94 -10.00
C HIS A 95 -29.63 -10.79 -10.80
N GLN A 96 -30.93 -10.51 -10.65
CA GLN A 96 -31.95 -10.69 -11.69
C GLN A 96 -33.28 -10.12 -11.20
N GLU A 97 -33.81 -9.20 -12.02
CA GLU A 97 -35.23 -8.94 -12.30
C GLU A 97 -36.11 -8.40 -11.16
N THR A 98 -37.00 -7.42 -11.30
CA THR A 98 -37.54 -6.63 -12.42
C THR A 98 -38.19 -5.40 -11.76
N SER A 99 -38.11 -4.22 -12.39
CA SER A 99 -38.95 -3.09 -12.02
C SER A 99 -39.33 -2.33 -13.28
N ASN A 100 -40.59 -2.46 -13.68
CA ASN A 100 -41.46 -1.42 -14.23
C ASN A 100 -42.79 -2.09 -14.61
N TYR A 101 -43.72 -2.14 -13.65
CA TYR A 101 -45.14 -2.24 -13.99
C TYR A 101 -45.62 -0.82 -14.23
N GLU A 102 -45.92 -0.52 -15.50
CA GLU A 102 -46.77 0.60 -15.89
C GLU A 102 -48.21 0.23 -15.52
N ASP A 103 -48.87 1.14 -14.82
CA ASP A 103 -50.23 1.04 -14.32
C ASP A 103 -51.19 1.50 -15.43
N GLU A 104 -51.80 0.56 -16.17
CA GLU A 104 -52.89 0.86 -17.11
C GLU A 104 -54.21 1.01 -16.34
N ILE A 105 -54.73 2.23 -16.35
CA ILE A 105 -56.01 2.62 -15.75
C ILE A 105 -57.15 2.08 -16.62
N VAL A 106 -57.90 1.11 -16.13
CA VAL A 106 -59.18 0.67 -16.73
C VAL A 106 -60.33 1.37 -16.01
N GLU A 107 -60.95 2.34 -16.68
CA GLU A 107 -62.24 2.90 -16.30
C GLU A 107 -63.33 1.82 -16.44
N ASN A 108 -64.07 1.56 -15.36
CA ASN A 108 -65.37 0.91 -15.40
C ASN A 108 -66.36 1.85 -14.72
N GLU A 109 -67.36 2.33 -15.47
CA GLU A 109 -68.62 2.83 -14.91
C GLU A 109 -69.80 2.31 -15.77
N PRO A 110 -71.00 2.18 -15.18
CA PRO A 110 -72.05 1.21 -15.54
C PRO A 110 -72.87 1.51 -16.81
#